data_AF-A7TCS5-F1
#
_entry.id   AF-A7TCS5-F1
#
_cell.length_a   1.000
_cell.length_b   1.000
_cell.length_c   1.000
_cell.angle_alpha   90.00
_cell.angle_beta   90.00
_cell.angle_gamma   90.00
#
_symmetry.space_group_name_H-M   'P 1'
#
loop_
_entity.id
_entity.type
_entity.pdbx_description
1 polymer ?
#
loop_
_entity_poly.entity_id
_entity_poly.type
_entity_poly.pdbx_seq_one_letter_code
_entity_poly.pdbx_strand_id
1 'polypeptide(L)'
;YKSLEAYNQVVSGFVASVKGRIVSDKYVVVAKVRHSQRMNDPLVDIWLITGKDGRIFSAHCLGCKAGLAESCSHIASVLFYIECWTRINGKLACTQVKCSWLLPTYVSNVT
;
A
#
# COMPACT_ATOMS: atom_id res chain seq x y z
N TYR A 1 16.76 2.98 12.61
CA TYR A 1 15.35 3.35 12.32
C TYR A 1 14.52 2.97 13.54
N LYS A 2 14.02 3.93 14.33
CA LYS A 2 13.31 3.62 15.58
C LYS A 2 11.99 2.89 15.28
N SER A 3 11.94 1.62 15.72
CA SER A 3 10.79 0.95 16.36
C SER A 3 9.42 1.01 15.67
N LEU A 4 9.16 0.12 14.70
CA LEU A 4 7.82 -0.34 14.26
C LEU A 4 6.75 0.72 13.89
N GLU A 5 7.01 2.03 13.94
CA GLU A 5 5.96 3.04 13.90
C GLU A 5 5.18 3.00 12.57
N ALA A 6 5.90 2.93 11.45
CA ALA A 6 5.30 2.80 10.13
C ALA A 6 4.47 1.52 9.99
N TYR A 7 4.95 0.40 10.56
CA TYR A 7 4.19 -0.86 10.59
C TYR A 7 2.92 -0.72 11.44
N ASN A 8 3.04 -0.14 12.64
CA ASN A 8 1.93 0.09 13.55
C ASN A 8 0.88 1.02 12.92
N GLN A 9 1.30 2.06 12.19
CA GLN A 9 0.38 2.91 11.43
C GLN A 9 -0.44 2.11 10.41
N VAL A 10 0.18 1.16 9.69
CA VAL A 10 -0.55 0.30 8.74
C VAL A 10 -1.52 -0.63 9.49
N VAL A 11 -1.05 -1.35 10.51
CA VAL A 11 -1.86 -2.31 11.28
C VAL A 11 -3.00 -1.63 12.03
N SER A 12 -2.79 -0.42 12.55
CA SER A 12 -3.81 0.39 13.23
C SER A 12 -4.73 1.16 12.26
N GLY A 13 -4.61 0.96 10.94
CA GLY A 13 -5.51 1.55 9.96
C GLY A 13 -5.35 3.06 9.76
N PHE A 14 -4.15 3.60 9.96
CA PHE A 14 -3.88 5.04 9.80
C PHE A 14 -3.81 5.44 8.33
N VAL A 15 -3.45 4.51 7.43
CA VAL A 15 -3.46 4.74 5.99
C VAL A 15 -4.91 4.74 5.51
N ALA A 16 -5.47 5.93 5.34
CA ALA A 16 -6.89 6.13 5.04
C ALA A 16 -7.22 5.89 3.56
N SER A 17 -6.31 6.26 2.66
CA SER A 17 -6.49 6.02 1.22
C SER A 17 -5.15 6.02 0.50
N VAL A 18 -5.01 5.16 -0.51
CA VAL A 18 -3.89 5.15 -1.46
C VAL A 18 -4.47 5.09 -2.87
N LYS A 19 -4.01 5.99 -3.74
CA LYS A 19 -4.39 6.04 -5.17
C LYS A 19 -3.12 6.13 -6.00
N GLY A 20 -3.07 5.42 -7.13
CA GLY A 20 -1.94 5.43 -8.03
C GLY A 20 -2.35 5.63 -9.48
N ARG A 21 -1.50 6.30 -10.26
CA ARG A 21 -1.63 6.40 -11.72
C ARG A 21 -0.26 6.30 -12.38
N ILE A 22 -0.21 5.68 -13.55
CA ILE A 22 1.01 5.66 -14.38
C ILE A 22 1.06 6.96 -15.20
N VAL A 23 2.17 7.68 -15.09
CA VAL A 23 2.47 8.90 -15.86
C VAL A 23 3.90 8.80 -16.37
N SER A 24 4.10 8.86 -17.69
CA SER A 24 5.43 8.77 -18.33
C SER A 24 6.27 7.60 -17.81
N ASP A 25 5.66 6.41 -17.79
CA ASP A 25 6.27 5.15 -17.33
C ASP A 25 6.63 5.08 -15.82
N LYS A 26 6.21 6.06 -15.03
CA LYS A 26 6.40 6.10 -13.58
C LYS A 26 5.07 5.99 -12.86
N TYR A 27 5.05 5.33 -11.71
CA TYR A 27 3.90 5.34 -10.83
C TYR A 27 3.91 6.61 -9.98
N VAL A 28 2.88 7.43 -10.13
CA VAL A 28 2.59 8.56 -9.26
C VAL A 28 1.53 8.10 -8.28
N VAL A 29 1.89 8.07 -6.99
CA VAL A 29 1.01 7.63 -5.92
C VAL A 29 0.71 8.80 -5.01
N VAL A 30 -0.56 8.94 -4.66
CA VAL A 30 -1.05 9.91 -3.66
C VAL A 30 -1.74 9.13 -2.56
N ALA A 31 -1.43 9.46 -1.32
CA ALA A 31 -1.96 8.79 -0.15
C ALA A 31 -2.36 9.79 0.93
N LYS A 32 -3.25 9.34 1.82
CA LYS A 32 -3.66 10.08 3.01
C LYS A 32 -3.42 9.24 4.24
N VAL A 33 -2.70 9.77 5.21
CA VAL A 33 -2.31 9.06 6.44
C VAL A 33 -2.64 9.90 7.66
N ARG A 34 -3.13 9.27 8.73
CA ARG A 34 -3.35 9.94 10.00
C ARG A 34 -2.03 10.26 10.70
N HIS A 35 -1.95 11.44 11.30
CA HIS A 35 -0.81 11.83 12.11
C HIS A 35 -0.79 11.10 13.47
N SER A 36 -1.97 10.82 14.02
CA SER A 36 -2.13 10.21 15.35
C SER A 36 -3.48 9.47 15.45
N GLN A 37 -3.78 8.90 16.62
CA GLN A 37 -5.10 8.29 16.89
C GLN A 37 -6.23 9.32 17.06
N ARG A 38 -5.92 10.62 17.05
CA ARG A 38 -6.94 11.68 17.18
C ARG A 38 -7.74 11.77 15.89
N MET A 39 -8.99 11.34 15.95
CA MET A 39 -9.87 11.22 14.79
C MET A 39 -10.24 12.55 14.13
N ASN A 40 -10.16 13.66 14.87
CA ASN A 40 -10.55 14.99 14.40
C ASN A 40 -9.40 15.74 13.71
N ASP A 41 -8.16 15.24 13.82
CA ASP A 41 -7.01 15.87 13.18
C ASP A 41 -7.08 15.60 11.66
N PRO A 42 -6.71 16.58 10.81
CA PRO A 42 -6.71 16.39 9.37
C PRO A 42 -5.72 15.29 8.96
N LEU A 43 -6.07 14.58 7.89
CA LEU A 43 -5.17 13.62 7.28
C LEU A 43 -3.98 14.34 6.64
N VAL A 44 -2.82 13.71 6.73
CA VAL A 44 -1.58 14.14 6.11
C VAL A 44 -1.57 13.65 4.67
N ASP A 45 -1.44 14.59 3.72
CA ASP A 45 -1.34 14.27 2.31
C ASP A 45 0.11 13.88 1.96
N ILE A 46 0.24 12.78 1.23
CA ILE A 46 1.51 12.19 0.84
C ILE A 46 1.50 11.97 -0.66
N TRP A 47 2.62 12.23 -1.31
CA TRP A 47 2.85 11.79 -2.67
C TRP A 47 4.20 11.10 -2.79
N LEU A 48 4.30 10.10 -3.65
CA LEU A 48 5.55 9.44 -4.00
C LEU A 48 5.56 9.02 -5.46
N ILE A 49 6.75 9.03 -6.04
CA ILE A 49 7.01 8.63 -7.43
C ILE A 49 7.91 7.40 -7.39
N THR A 50 7.48 6.32 -8.01
CA THR A 50 8.23 5.06 -8.05
C THR A 50 8.32 4.51 -9.48
N GLY A 51 9.42 3.82 -9.77
CA GLY A 51 9.64 3.10 -11.01
C GLY A 51 8.93 1.74 -11.02
N LYS A 52 8.87 1.12 -12.20
CA LYS A 52 8.34 -0.24 -12.37
C LYS A 52 9.17 -1.32 -11.68
N ASP A 53 10.44 -1.04 -11.47
CA ASP A 53 11.41 -1.83 -10.72
C ASP A 53 11.26 -1.69 -9.19
N GLY A 54 10.33 -0.85 -8.72
CA GLY A 54 10.13 -0.57 -7.30
C GLY A 54 11.08 0.49 -6.74
N ARG A 55 11.91 1.14 -7.57
CA ARG A 55 12.80 2.21 -7.15
C ARG A 55 12.01 3.47 -6.82
N ILE A 56 12.17 3.99 -5.60
CA ILE A 56 11.58 5.27 -5.18
C ILE A 56 12.43 6.42 -5.75
N PHE A 57 11.83 7.31 -6.53
CA PHE A 57 12.50 8.49 -7.10
C PHE A 57 12.40 9.71 -6.19
N SER A 58 11.24 9.94 -5.60
CA SER A 58 11.01 11.00 -4.63
C SER A 58 9.72 10.70 -3.86
N ALA A 59 9.66 11.14 -2.61
CA ALA A 59 8.49 11.03 -1.77
C ALA A 59 8.41 12.24 -0.85
N HIS A 60 7.20 12.74 -0.64
CA HIS A 60 6.98 13.91 0.20
C HIS A 60 5.73 13.74 1.05
N CYS A 61 5.84 14.26 2.28
CA CYS A 61 4.79 14.23 3.28
C CYS A 61 4.45 15.67 3.66
N LEU A 62 3.28 16.14 3.21
CA LEU A 62 2.87 17.54 3.37
C LEU A 62 2.54 17.83 4.84
N GLY A 63 3.26 18.76 5.46
CA GLY A 63 3.02 19.15 6.85
C GLY A 63 3.75 18.30 7.89
N CYS A 64 4.58 17.33 7.48
CA CYS A 64 5.53 16.70 8.39
C CYS A 64 6.76 17.60 8.54
N LYS A 65 7.14 18.01 9.76
CA LYS A 65 8.39 18.76 10.01
C LYS A 65 9.66 18.00 9.56
N ALA A 66 9.58 16.67 9.42
CA ALA A 66 10.62 15.84 8.83
C ALA A 66 10.62 15.83 7.28
N GLY A 67 9.70 16.55 6.64
CA GLY A 67 9.48 16.61 5.19
C GLY A 67 10.59 17.28 4.39
N LEU A 68 11.65 17.76 5.04
CA LEU A 68 12.88 18.22 4.38
C LEU A 68 13.83 17.07 3.99
N ALA A 69 13.62 15.85 4.51
CA ALA A 69 14.52 14.71 4.28
C ALA A 69 13.85 13.48 3.63
N GLU A 70 12.63 13.63 3.08
CA GLU A 70 11.84 12.59 2.37
C GLU A 70 11.58 11.27 3.16
N SER A 71 12.06 11.16 4.40
CA SER A 71 12.14 9.90 5.15
C SER A 71 11.39 10.03 6.48
N CYS A 72 10.06 9.94 6.45
CA CYS A 72 9.22 9.94 7.66
C CYS A 72 8.42 8.63 7.81
N SER A 73 7.95 8.35 9.03
CA SER A 73 7.14 7.15 9.31
C SER A 73 5.88 7.07 8.44
N HIS A 74 5.28 8.20 8.10
CA HIS A 74 4.13 8.26 7.19
C HIS A 74 4.46 7.80 5.77
N ILE A 75 5.63 8.17 5.22
CA ILE A 75 6.04 7.70 3.89
C ILE A 75 6.29 6.19 3.93
N ALA A 76 7.00 5.72 4.96
CA ALA A 76 7.25 4.31 5.15
C ALA A 76 5.95 3.49 5.34
N SER A 77 4.92 4.02 6.00
CA SER A 77 3.64 3.32 6.16
C SER A 77 2.88 3.20 4.83
N VAL A 78 2.95 4.21 3.96
CA VAL A 78 2.41 4.09 2.60
C VAL A 78 3.16 3.02 1.79
N LEU A 79 4.50 2.96 1.89
CA LEU A 79 5.29 1.94 1.22
C LEU A 79 4.96 0.52 1.72
N PHE A 80 4.83 0.34 3.04
CA PHE A 80 4.37 -0.93 3.62
C PHE A 80 2.96 -1.30 3.17
N TYR A 81 2.05 -0.33 3.09
CA TYR A 81 0.70 -0.57 2.58
C TYR A 81 0.73 -1.07 1.14
N ILE A 82 1.52 -0.45 0.27
CA ILE A 82 1.66 -0.86 -1.14
C ILE A 82 2.25 -2.27 -1.24
N GLU A 83 3.31 -2.59 -0.50
CA GLU A 83 3.89 -3.93 -0.46
C GLU A 83 2.83 -4.96 -0.04
N CYS A 84 2.17 -4.74 1.10
CA CYS A 84 1.15 -5.66 1.61
C CYS A 84 0.00 -5.81 0.60
N TRP A 85 -0.46 -4.72 0.01
CA TRP A 85 -1.51 -4.74 -1.01
C TRP A 85 -1.08 -5.56 -2.23
N THR A 86 0.14 -5.35 -2.73
CA THR A 86 0.67 -6.12 -3.87
C THR A 86 0.89 -7.60 -3.52
N ARG A 87 1.26 -7.93 -2.29
CA ARG A 87 1.42 -9.30 -1.83
C ARG A 87 0.09 -10.04 -1.69
N ILE A 88 -0.95 -9.33 -1.21
CA ILE A 88 -2.30 -9.88 -1.05
C ILE A 88 -3.03 -10.00 -2.39
N ASN A 89 -2.89 -9.01 -3.28
CA ASN A 89 -3.65 -8.96 -4.54
C ASN A 89 -2.85 -9.47 -5.76
N GLY A 90 -1.51 -9.53 -5.67
CA GLY A 90 -0.65 -10.03 -6.73
C GLY A 90 -0.54 -11.55 -6.78
N LYS A 91 -1.02 -12.25 -5.73
CA LYS A 91 -1.18 -13.70 -5.71
C LYS A 91 -2.65 -14.01 -5.48
N LEU A 92 -3.29 -14.70 -6.41
CA LEU A 92 -4.63 -15.23 -6.17
C LEU A 92 -4.53 -16.29 -5.06
N ALA A 93 -5.29 -16.13 -3.98
CA ALA A 93 -5.44 -17.17 -2.98
C ALA A 93 -6.03 -18.44 -3.62
N CYS A 94 -5.81 -19.61 -3.01
CA CYS A 94 -6.39 -20.87 -3.50
C CYS A 94 -7.93 -20.84 -3.57
N THR A 95 -8.57 -19.94 -2.81
CA THR A 95 -10.02 -19.67 -2.82
C THR A 95 -10.45 -18.65 -3.88
N GLN A 96 -9.52 -17.87 -4.44
CA GLN A 96 -9.75 -16.89 -5.51
C GLN A 96 -9.48 -17.48 -6.90
N VAL A 97 -8.91 -18.68 -6.98
CA VAL A 97 -8.77 -19.46 -8.22
C VAL A 97 -9.91 -20.48 -8.30
N LYS A 98 -10.32 -20.84 -9.52
CA LYS A 98 -11.32 -21.90 -9.73
C LYS A 98 -10.79 -23.18 -9.07
N CYS A 99 -11.63 -23.82 -8.25
CA CYS A 99 -11.32 -25.09 -7.61
C CYS A 99 -10.77 -26.10 -8.64
N SER A 100 -9.56 -26.60 -8.41
CA SER A 100 -8.90 -27.60 -9.25
C SER A 100 -9.11 -29.03 -8.76
N TRP A 101 -10.13 -29.27 -7.93
CA TRP A 101 -10.45 -30.62 -7.48
C TRP A 101 -10.58 -31.53 -8.69
N LEU A 102 -9.84 -32.64 -8.68
CA LEU A 102 -9.98 -33.69 -9.68
C LEU A 102 -11.46 -34.05 -9.72
N LEU A 103 -12.09 -33.83 -10.87
CA LEU A 103 -13.47 -34.24 -11.06
C LEU A 103 -13.52 -35.76 -10.90
N PRO A 104 -14.46 -36.29 -10.08
CA PRO A 104 -14.77 -37.71 -10.15
C PRO A 104 -15.03 -38.09 -11.60
N THR A 105 -14.57 -39.26 -12.04
CA THR A 105 -14.63 -39.70 -13.45
C THR A 105 -16.02 -39.66 -14.07
N TYR A 106 -17.07 -39.59 -13.25
CA TYR A 106 -18.46 -39.50 -13.66
C TYR A 106 -18.98 -38.06 -13.88
N VAL A 107 -18.25 -37.03 -13.44
CA VAL A 107 -18.68 -35.62 -13.55
C VAL A 107 -17.89 -34.93 -14.66
N SER A 108 -18.54 -34.63 -15.78
CA SER A 108 -17.88 -34.03 -16.95
C SER A 108 -17.76 -32.50 -16.88
N ASN A 109 -18.61 -31.81 -16.10
CA ASN A 109 -18.58 -30.36 -15.94
C ASN A 109 -19.15 -29.91 -14.58
N VAL A 110 -18.59 -28.82 -14.03
CA VAL A 110 -19.16 -28.06 -12.90
C VAL A 110 -19.55 -26.69 -13.44
N THR A 111 -20.86 -26.46 -13.59
CA THR A 111 -21.47 -25.16 -13.92
C THR A 111 -21.44 -24.20 -12.74
#